data_AF-A0A4U3CDW8-F1
#
_entry.id   AF-A0A4U3CDW8-F1
#
_cell.length_a   1.000
_cell.length_b   1.000
_cell.length_c   1.000
_cell.angle_alpha   90.00
_cell.angle_beta   90.00
_cell.angle_gamma   90.00
#
_symmetry.space_group_name_H-M   'P 1'
#
loop_
_entity.id
_entity.type
_entity.pdbx_description
1 polymer ?
#
loop_
_entity_poly.entity_id
_entity_poly.type
_entity_poly.pdbx_seq_one_letter_code
_entity_poly.pdbx_strand_id
1 'polypeptide(L)'
;MSAAGGGPDRTETPWDVSFLRVGALATAAVTAVAAPVTALVAGWDAAAGVLAGAVIVTAFFVVSGLVVAWAGRIGDTLTLPAALLAFLVKATVLFGVLQALPEDGWPDRRALAWSVVVGALLWSVVQLRWVWTRQLYYVPPPPPPGTGSGR
;
A
#
# COMPACT_ATOMS: atom_id res chain seq x y z
N MET A 1 27.65 20.92 39.65
CA MET A 1 27.86 20.41 38.27
C MET A 1 26.87 19.29 38.05
N SER A 2 25.71 19.59 37.44
CA SER A 2 24.64 18.63 37.19
C SER A 2 24.92 17.90 35.88
N ALA A 3 25.05 16.57 35.93
CA ALA A 3 25.11 15.73 34.74
C ALA A 3 23.70 15.70 34.12
N ALA A 4 23.54 16.34 32.96
CA ALA A 4 22.35 16.19 32.15
C ALA A 4 22.34 14.75 31.60
N GLY A 5 21.43 13.93 32.13
CA GLY A 5 21.18 12.59 31.63
C GLY A 5 20.77 12.64 30.17
N GLY A 6 21.50 11.91 29.31
CA GLY A 6 21.07 11.63 27.95
C GLY A 6 19.72 10.93 28.00
N GLY A 7 18.68 11.60 27.49
CA GLY A 7 17.39 10.97 27.29
C GLY A 7 17.57 9.76 26.38
N PRO A 8 16.78 8.68 26.57
CA PRO A 8 16.91 7.48 25.74
C PRO A 8 16.77 7.88 24.28
N ASP A 9 17.81 7.59 23.48
CA ASP A 9 17.75 7.68 22.03
C ASP A 9 16.50 6.91 21.59
N ARG A 10 15.49 7.64 21.08
CA ARG A 10 14.33 7.03 20.43
C ARG A 10 14.91 6.13 19.37
N THR A 11 14.91 4.82 19.62
CA THR A 11 15.33 3.84 18.61
C THR A 11 14.39 4.06 17.45
N GLU A 12 14.88 4.73 16.40
CA GLU A 12 14.13 5.00 15.18
C GLU A 12 13.85 3.65 14.53
N THR A 13 12.79 2.96 14.96
CA THR A 13 12.28 1.80 14.23
C THR A 13 11.92 2.29 12.84
N PRO A 14 12.65 1.88 11.79
CA PRO A 14 12.40 2.39 10.46
C PRO A 14 10.99 1.99 10.03
N TRP A 15 10.24 2.93 9.45
CA TRP A 15 8.93 2.64 8.88
C TRP A 15 9.04 1.50 7.86
N ASP A 16 8.44 0.36 8.19
CA ASP A 16 8.61 -0.88 7.42
C ASP A 16 7.60 -0.95 6.26
N VAL A 17 8.11 -0.78 5.04
CA VAL A 17 7.34 -0.82 3.78
C VAL A 17 7.41 -2.18 3.08
N SER A 18 7.85 -3.24 3.76
CA SER A 18 7.98 -4.60 3.19
C SER A 18 6.68 -5.14 2.58
N PHE A 19 5.52 -4.71 3.09
CA PHE A 19 4.21 -5.09 2.55
C PHE A 19 4.02 -4.63 1.09
N LEU A 20 4.71 -3.58 0.64
CA LEU A 20 4.66 -3.13 -0.75
C LEU A 20 5.21 -4.18 -1.71
N ARG A 21 6.30 -4.86 -1.33
CA ARG A 21 6.88 -5.94 -2.14
C ARG A 21 5.92 -7.12 -2.25
N VAL A 22 5.32 -7.52 -1.12
CA VAL A 22 4.36 -8.63 -1.09
C VAL A 22 3.11 -8.30 -1.91
N GLY A 23 2.56 -7.09 -1.76
CA GLY A 23 1.39 -6.64 -2.52
C GLY A 23 1.67 -6.54 -4.03
N ALA A 24 2.85 -6.05 -4.41
CA ALA A 24 3.26 -6.00 -5.82
C ALA A 24 3.40 -7.41 -6.43
N LEU A 25 4.02 -8.34 -5.71
CA LEU A 25 4.12 -9.74 -6.14
C LEU A 25 2.75 -10.43 -6.23
N ALA A 26 1.88 -10.21 -5.25
CA ALA A 26 0.51 -10.74 -5.27
C ALA A 26 -0.28 -10.20 -6.47
N THR A 27 -0.17 -8.90 -6.74
CA THR A 27 -0.82 -8.27 -7.89
C THR A 27 -0.27 -8.81 -9.20
N ALA A 28 1.05 -8.98 -9.31
CA ALA A 28 1.68 -9.56 -10.49
C ALA A 28 1.19 -11.01 -10.73
N ALA A 29 1.13 -11.83 -9.68
CA ALA A 29 0.64 -13.21 -9.78
C ALA A 29 -0.83 -13.27 -10.21
N VAL A 30 -1.70 -12.46 -9.59
CA VAL A 30 -3.12 -12.40 -9.97
C VAL A 30 -3.29 -11.88 -11.39
N THR A 31 -2.55 -10.84 -11.78
CA THR A 31 -2.61 -10.26 -13.13
C THR A 31 -2.13 -11.24 -14.19
N ALA A 32 -1.08 -12.01 -13.89
CA ALA A 32 -0.54 -13.03 -14.79
C ALA A 32 -1.55 -14.13 -15.13
N VAL A 33 -2.54 -14.38 -14.25
CA VAL A 33 -3.64 -15.33 -14.51
C VAL A 33 -4.86 -14.62 -15.08
N ALA A 34 -5.24 -13.48 -14.50
CA ALA A 34 -6.45 -12.74 -14.86
C ALA A 34 -6.39 -12.18 -16.28
N ALA A 35 -5.23 -11.66 -16.73
CA ALA A 35 -5.12 -11.07 -18.07
C ALA A 35 -5.30 -12.12 -19.19
N PRO A 36 -4.63 -13.30 -19.16
CA PRO A 36 -4.90 -14.36 -20.14
C PRO A 36 -6.33 -14.89 -20.10
N VAL A 37 -6.88 -15.13 -18.90
CA VAL A 37 -8.27 -15.63 -18.77
C VAL A 37 -9.26 -14.62 -19.35
N THR A 38 -9.08 -13.34 -19.06
CA THR A 38 -9.93 -12.27 -19.59
C THR A 38 -9.77 -12.12 -21.09
N ALA A 39 -8.55 -12.25 -21.63
CA ALA A 39 -8.30 -12.22 -23.07
C ALA A 39 -9.05 -13.34 -23.79
N LEU A 40 -9.07 -14.56 -23.21
CA LEU A 40 -9.76 -15.72 -23.79
C LEU A 40 -11.29 -15.62 -23.71
N VAL A 41 -11.84 -15.04 -22.64
CA VAL A 41 -13.29 -15.00 -22.39
C VAL A 41 -13.96 -13.75 -22.94
N ALA A 42 -13.30 -12.60 -22.86
CA ALA A 42 -13.87 -11.28 -23.15
C ALA A 42 -13.07 -10.48 -24.19
N GLY A 43 -11.98 -11.03 -24.72
CA GLY A 43 -11.17 -10.39 -25.75
C GLY A 43 -10.03 -9.50 -25.22
N TRP A 44 -9.19 -9.03 -26.14
CA TRP A 44 -7.95 -8.32 -25.84
C TRP A 44 -8.18 -6.95 -25.19
N ASP A 45 -9.30 -6.28 -25.49
CA ASP A 45 -9.63 -4.96 -24.96
C ASP A 45 -9.92 -5.01 -23.46
N ALA A 46 -10.60 -6.08 -23.03
CA ALA A 46 -10.83 -6.37 -21.62
C ALA A 46 -9.54 -6.75 -20.89
N ALA A 47 -8.66 -7.52 -21.54
CA ALA A 47 -7.35 -7.85 -20.99
C ALA A 47 -6.46 -6.60 -20.80
N ALA A 48 -6.51 -5.66 -21.74
CA ALA A 48 -5.84 -4.37 -21.60
C ALA A 48 -6.38 -3.56 -20.41
N GLY A 49 -7.70 -3.59 -20.20
CA GLY A 49 -8.35 -3.02 -19.01
C GLY A 49 -7.84 -3.62 -17.70
N VAL A 50 -7.66 -4.95 -17.65
CA VAL A 50 -7.09 -5.63 -16.48
C VAL A 50 -5.64 -5.21 -16.21
N LEU A 51 -4.80 -5.15 -17.25
CA LEU A 51 -3.41 -4.71 -17.11
C LEU A 51 -3.32 -3.27 -16.61
N ALA A 52 -4.11 -2.37 -17.21
CA ALA A 52 -4.17 -0.96 -16.79
C ALA A 52 -4.67 -0.83 -15.35
N GLY A 53 -5.69 -1.58 -14.96
CA GLY A 53 -6.22 -1.59 -13.59
C GLY A 53 -5.19 -2.06 -12.57
N ALA A 54 -4.45 -3.13 -12.89
CA ALA A 54 -3.36 -3.63 -12.05
C ALA A 54 -2.25 -2.59 -11.83
N VAL A 55 -1.86 -1.86 -12.87
CA VAL A 55 -0.86 -0.77 -12.80
C VAL A 55 -1.38 0.36 -11.91
N ILE A 56 -2.62 0.83 -12.13
CA ILE A 56 -3.23 1.91 -11.36
C ILE A 56 -3.29 1.56 -9.87
N VAL A 57 -3.80 0.37 -9.53
CA VAL A 57 -3.89 -0.09 -8.14
C VAL A 57 -2.51 -0.15 -7.50
N THR A 58 -1.55 -0.78 -8.17
CA THR A 58 -0.18 -0.89 -7.64
C THR A 58 0.41 0.49 -7.36
N ALA A 59 0.27 1.44 -8.29
CA ALA A 59 0.72 2.81 -8.11
C ALA A 59 0.02 3.49 -6.91
N PHE A 60 -1.30 3.32 -6.77
CA PHE A 60 -2.07 3.90 -5.67
C PHE A 60 -1.57 3.42 -4.31
N PHE A 61 -1.37 2.11 -4.15
CA PHE A 61 -0.94 1.54 -2.88
C PHE A 61 0.53 1.86 -2.56
N VAL A 62 1.41 1.84 -3.57
CA VAL A 62 2.82 2.26 -3.39
C VAL A 62 2.89 3.72 -2.95
N VAL A 63 2.20 4.64 -3.64
CA VAL A 63 2.17 6.05 -3.25
C VAL A 63 1.58 6.21 -1.84
N SER A 64 0.56 5.43 -1.46
CA SER A 64 -0.02 5.49 -0.11
C SER A 64 1.01 5.09 0.95
N GLY A 65 1.69 3.96 0.74
CA GLY A 65 2.73 3.48 1.65
C GLY A 65 3.86 4.49 1.83
N LEU A 66 4.31 5.13 0.74
CA LEU A 66 5.35 6.15 0.77
C LEU A 66 4.91 7.43 1.49
N VAL A 67 3.69 7.91 1.23
CA VAL A 67 3.14 9.10 1.90
C VAL A 67 3.00 8.85 3.40
N VAL A 68 2.50 7.69 3.81
CA VAL A 68 2.35 7.34 5.22
C VAL A 68 3.72 7.21 5.90
N ALA A 69 4.67 6.51 5.28
CA ALA A 69 6.03 6.39 5.82
C ALA A 69 6.74 7.76 5.90
N TRP A 70 6.47 8.66 4.96
CA TRP A 70 6.98 10.03 5.00
C TRP A 70 6.31 10.86 6.11
N ALA A 71 4.98 10.83 6.21
CA ALA A 71 4.24 11.55 7.24
C ALA A 71 4.62 11.09 8.65
N GLY A 72 4.78 9.78 8.85
CA GLY A 72 5.23 9.20 10.11
C GLY A 72 6.66 9.55 10.50
N ARG A 73 7.51 9.98 9.56
CA ARG A 73 8.83 10.55 9.89
C ARG A 73 8.75 12.00 10.35
N ILE A 74 7.72 12.75 9.94
CA ILE A 74 7.54 14.15 10.32
C ILE A 74 6.86 14.25 11.69
N GLY A 75 5.82 13.43 11.91
CA GLY A 75 5.13 13.35 13.19
C GLY A 75 3.87 12.50 13.11
N ASP A 76 3.62 11.70 14.16
CA ASP A 76 2.54 10.72 14.19
C ASP A 76 1.14 11.34 14.01
N THR A 77 0.94 12.58 14.47
CA THR A 77 -0.32 13.32 14.33
C THR A 77 -0.68 13.64 12.88
N LEU A 78 0.30 13.68 11.96
CA LEU A 78 0.08 13.98 10.55
C LEU A 78 -0.26 12.75 9.71
N THR A 79 -0.11 11.54 10.25
CA THR A 79 -0.33 10.29 9.51
C THR A 79 -1.76 10.12 9.02
N LEU A 80 -2.76 10.36 9.89
CA LEU A 80 -4.18 10.23 9.54
C LEU A 80 -4.61 11.31 8.53
N PRO A 81 -4.36 12.62 8.75
CA PRO A 81 -4.66 13.65 7.75
C PRO A 81 -3.98 13.37 6.40
N ALA A 82 -2.71 12.97 6.40
CA ALA A 82 -1.98 12.63 5.17
C ALA A 82 -2.59 11.43 4.44
N ALA A 83 -3.00 10.39 5.18
CA ALA A 83 -3.67 9.22 4.61
C ALA A 83 -5.02 9.59 3.98
N LEU A 84 -5.84 10.40 4.67
CA LEU A 84 -7.14 10.83 4.18
C LEU A 84 -7.02 11.71 2.93
N LEU A 85 -6.10 12.68 2.94
CA LEU A 85 -5.83 13.53 1.77
C LEU A 85 -5.31 12.72 0.59
N ALA A 86 -4.36 11.80 0.82
CA ALA A 86 -3.86 10.93 -0.23
C ALA A 86 -4.98 10.07 -0.84
N PHE A 87 -5.90 9.56 -0.02
CA PHE A 87 -7.07 8.82 -0.49
C PHE A 87 -8.02 9.70 -1.32
N LEU A 88 -8.34 10.90 -0.84
CA LEU A 88 -9.22 11.86 -1.54
C LEU A 88 -8.68 12.25 -2.92
N VAL A 89 -7.38 12.57 -2.99
CA VAL A 89 -6.71 12.89 -4.26
C VAL A 89 -6.80 11.71 -5.22
N LYS A 90 -6.49 10.51 -4.73
CA LYS A 90 -6.53 9.28 -5.53
C LYS A 90 -7.94 8.94 -6.03
N ALA A 91 -8.94 9.03 -5.18
CA ALA A 91 -10.33 8.79 -5.56
C ALA A 91 -10.77 9.77 -6.66
N THR A 92 -10.43 11.06 -6.51
CA THR A 92 -10.71 12.09 -7.52
C THR A 92 -9.99 11.81 -8.84
N VAL A 93 -8.71 11.46 -8.80
CA VAL A 93 -7.92 11.12 -9.99
C VAL A 93 -8.50 9.89 -10.69
N LEU A 94 -8.81 8.83 -9.94
CA LEU A 94 -9.39 7.60 -10.50
C LEU A 94 -10.75 7.87 -11.13
N PHE A 95 -11.60 8.64 -10.46
CA PHE A 95 -12.90 9.04 -10.99
C PHE A 95 -12.75 9.83 -12.30
N GLY A 96 -11.82 10.79 -12.34
CA GLY A 96 -11.51 11.56 -13.55
C GLY A 96 -11.02 10.67 -14.70
N VAL A 97 -10.12 9.72 -14.42
CA VAL A 97 -9.63 8.75 -15.41
C VAL A 97 -10.78 7.91 -15.96
N LEU A 98 -11.64 7.36 -15.09
CA LEU A 98 -12.77 6.55 -15.53
C LEU A 98 -13.80 7.33 -16.34
N GLN A 99 -14.03 8.60 -16.01
CA GLN A 99 -14.95 9.47 -16.75
C GLN A 99 -14.39 9.94 -18.09
N ALA A 100 -13.06 10.00 -18.24
CA ALA A 100 -12.41 10.33 -19.50
C ALA A 100 -12.44 9.17 -20.52
N LEU A 101 -12.70 7.93 -20.07
CA LEU A 101 -12.81 6.78 -20.95
C LEU A 101 -14.18 6.72 -21.64
N PRO A 102 -14.24 6.57 -22.97
CA PRO A 102 -15.49 6.31 -23.69
C PRO A 102 -16.14 5.01 -23.22
N GLU A 103 -17.47 4.91 -23.27
CA GLU A 103 -18.19 3.70 -22.85
C GLU A 103 -17.83 2.47 -23.69
N ASP A 104 -17.75 2.64 -25.01
CA ASP A 104 -17.34 1.61 -25.98
C ASP A 104 -15.88 1.79 -26.45
N GLY A 105 -15.07 2.47 -25.63
CA GLY A 105 -13.69 2.82 -25.96
C GLY A 105 -12.69 1.69 -25.66
N TRP A 106 -11.47 1.87 -26.17
CA TRP A 106 -10.33 1.05 -25.82
C TRP A 106 -9.45 1.75 -24.76
N PRO A 107 -9.10 1.11 -23.64
CA PRO A 107 -9.45 -0.23 -23.18
C PRO A 107 -10.86 -0.30 -22.55
N ASP A 108 -11.40 -1.53 -22.39
CA ASP A 108 -12.73 -1.76 -21.81
C ASP A 108 -12.86 -1.13 -20.41
N ARG A 109 -13.76 -0.15 -20.30
CA ARG A 109 -13.99 0.63 -19.08
C ARG A 109 -14.48 -0.23 -17.90
N ARG A 110 -15.30 -1.25 -18.15
CA ARG A 110 -15.86 -2.13 -17.11
C ARG A 110 -14.79 -3.08 -16.58
N ALA A 111 -13.99 -3.67 -17.47
CA ALA A 111 -12.87 -4.53 -17.10
C ALA A 111 -11.83 -3.76 -16.28
N LEU A 112 -11.51 -2.53 -16.69
CA LEU A 112 -10.66 -1.62 -15.93
C LEU A 112 -11.22 -1.37 -14.52
N ALA A 113 -12.49 -0.97 -14.41
CA ALA A 113 -13.12 -0.65 -13.13
C ALA A 113 -13.13 -1.87 -12.18
N TRP A 114 -13.53 -3.05 -12.67
CA TRP A 114 -13.51 -4.27 -11.89
C TRP A 114 -12.10 -4.69 -11.48
N SER A 115 -11.13 -4.56 -12.37
CA SER A 115 -9.73 -4.82 -12.05
C SER A 115 -9.23 -3.92 -10.92
N VAL A 116 -9.63 -2.65 -10.91
CA VAL A 116 -9.27 -1.72 -9.83
C VAL A 116 -9.91 -2.12 -8.51
N VAL A 117 -11.19 -2.51 -8.51
CA VAL A 117 -11.90 -2.97 -7.31
C VAL A 117 -11.26 -4.24 -6.74
N VAL A 118 -11.07 -5.26 -7.56
CA VAL A 118 -10.47 -6.53 -7.13
C VAL A 118 -9.04 -6.32 -6.64
N GLY A 119 -8.26 -5.52 -7.38
CA GLY A 119 -6.90 -5.16 -6.97
C GLY A 119 -6.89 -4.42 -5.63
N ALA A 120 -7.77 -3.45 -5.41
CA ALA A 120 -7.86 -2.73 -4.15
C ALA A 120 -8.19 -3.66 -2.98
N LEU A 121 -9.16 -4.57 -3.16
CA LEU A 121 -9.51 -5.56 -2.14
C LEU A 121 -8.34 -6.51 -1.84
N LEU A 122 -7.62 -6.99 -2.86
CA LEU A 122 -6.42 -7.81 -2.69
C LEU A 122 -5.38 -7.09 -1.83
N TRP A 123 -5.08 -5.84 -2.17
CA TRP A 123 -4.11 -5.03 -1.41
C TRP A 123 -4.58 -4.74 0.02
N SER A 124 -5.87 -4.48 0.23
CA SER A 124 -6.43 -4.32 1.57
C SER A 124 -6.23 -5.59 2.41
N VAL A 125 -6.45 -6.78 1.86
CA VAL A 125 -6.21 -8.04 2.56
C VAL A 125 -4.73 -8.23 2.88
N VAL A 126 -3.82 -7.94 1.93
CA VAL A 126 -2.36 -8.01 2.15
C VAL A 126 -1.94 -7.08 3.29
N GLN A 127 -2.39 -5.82 3.25
CA GLN A 127 -2.06 -4.83 4.26
C GLN A 127 -2.64 -5.22 5.62
N LEU A 128 -3.91 -5.65 5.67
CA LEU A 128 -4.58 -6.06 6.89
C LEU A 128 -3.89 -7.27 7.54
N ARG A 129 -3.55 -8.29 6.74
CA ARG A 129 -2.79 -9.45 7.19
C ARG A 129 -1.41 -9.06 7.70
N TRP A 130 -0.74 -8.12 7.04
CA TRP A 130 0.56 -7.60 7.51
C TRP A 130 0.45 -6.88 8.86
N VAL A 131 -0.57 -6.02 9.03
CA VAL A 131 -0.82 -5.31 10.29
C VAL A 131 -1.16 -6.29 11.42
N TRP A 132 -2.08 -7.23 11.18
CA TRP A 132 -2.55 -8.17 12.20
C TRP A 132 -1.51 -9.20 12.64
N THR A 133 -0.49 -9.45 11.82
CA THR A 133 0.58 -10.41 12.17
C THR A 133 1.74 -9.76 12.93
N ARG A 134 1.76 -8.42 13.08
CA ARG A 134 2.80 -7.69 13.81
C ARG A 134 2.43 -7.50 15.28
N GLN A 135 3.41 -7.69 16.16
CA GLN A 135 3.27 -7.37 17.57
C GLN A 135 3.40 -5.85 17.77
N LEU A 136 2.30 -5.17 18.07
CA LEU A 136 2.35 -3.79 18.57
C LEU A 136 2.69 -3.84 20.07
N TYR A 137 3.94 -3.58 20.40
CA TYR A 137 4.40 -3.50 21.78
C TYR A 137 3.90 -2.19 22.41
N TYR A 138 2.92 -2.30 23.32
CA TYR A 138 2.50 -1.18 24.15
C TYR A 138 3.55 -0.81 25.22
N VAL A 139 4.33 -1.80 25.66
CA VAL A 139 5.47 -1.63 26.57
C VAL A 139 6.73 -2.14 25.85
N PRO A 140 7.87 -1.40 25.93
CA PRO A 140 9.11 -1.87 25.34
C PRO A 140 9.43 -3.31 25.81
N PRO A 141 9.73 -4.23 24.88
CA PRO A 141 10.07 -5.59 25.27
C PRO A 141 11.31 -5.57 26.17
N PRO A 142 11.38 -6.44 27.20
CA PRO A 142 12.56 -6.56 28.02
C PRO A 142 13.78 -6.89 27.15
N PRO A 143 14.97 -6.33 27.47
CA PRO A 143 16.16 -6.55 26.67
C PRO A 143 16.48 -8.04 26.57
N PRO A 144 17.03 -8.50 25.42
CA PRO A 144 17.41 -9.89 25.24
C PRO A 144 18.34 -10.38 26.37
N PRO A 145 18.26 -11.66 26.77
CA PRO A 145 19.21 -12.21 27.74
C PRO A 145 20.65 -12.08 27.21
N GLY A 146 21.49 -11.28 27.87
CA GLY A 146 22.89 -11.07 27.52
C GLY A 146 23.34 -9.62 27.29
N THR A 147 22.41 -8.66 27.21
CA THR A 147 22.76 -7.22 27.04
C THR A 147 22.98 -6.45 28.34
N GLY A 148 23.18 -7.16 29.47
CA GLY A 148 23.46 -6.57 30.78
C GLY A 148 24.87 -5.98 30.88
N SER A 149 24.96 -4.65 30.76
CA SER A 149 25.96 -3.74 31.34
C SER A 149 27.33 -4.33 31.75
N GLY A 150 28.29 -4.28 30.83
CA GLY A 150 29.71 -4.31 31.15
C GLY A 150 30.27 -2.88 31.28
N ARG A 151 30.20 -2.33 32.50
CA ARG A 151 30.78 -1.04 32.99
C ARG A 151 30.09 0.25 32.57
#